data_AF-A0A7W1SW51-F1
#
_entry.id   AF-A0A7W1SW51-F1
#
_cell.length_a   1.000
_cell.length_b   1.000
_cell.length_c   1.000
_cell.angle_alpha   90.00
_cell.angle_beta   90.00
_cell.angle_gamma   90.00
#
_symmetry.space_group_name_H-M   'P 1'
#
loop_
_entity.id
_entity.type
_entity.pdbx_description
1 polymer ?
#
loop_
_entity_poly.entity_id
_entity_poly.type
_entity_poly.pdbx_seq_one_letter_code
_entity_poly.pdbx_strand_id
1 'polypeptide(L)'
;MEMRTRTGGEREDQLSSSIEAFTAKLPSSGWLGAAFASIGASLVLKAIGEDDWALFVGQWAPTFLIIGVYNKMVKQHGSDSLSRAE
;
A
#
# COMPACT_ATOMS: atom_id res chain seq x y z
N MET A 1 7.86 42.39 21.50
CA MET A 1 6.90 42.43 20.38
C MET A 1 7.55 41.68 19.23
N GLU A 2 7.27 40.38 19.09
CA GLU A 2 7.60 39.61 17.89
C GLU A 2 6.44 38.67 17.56
N MET A 3 6.29 38.44 16.26
CA MET A 3 5.05 38.16 15.55
C MET A 3 4.58 36.69 15.62
N ARG A 4 3.27 36.54 15.39
CA ARG A 4 2.49 35.35 14.96
C ARG A 4 3.35 34.30 14.20
N THR A 5 3.11 33.00 14.39
CA THR A 5 2.13 32.28 13.57
C THR A 5 1.34 31.22 14.35
N ARG A 6 0.02 31.37 14.34
CA ARG A 6 -0.97 30.38 14.78
C ARG A 6 -1.34 29.54 13.55
N THR A 7 -1.56 28.23 13.76
CA THR A 7 -2.36 27.32 12.92
C THR A 7 -1.70 26.86 11.60
N GLY A 8 -1.11 25.66 11.61
CA GLY A 8 -0.65 24.96 10.40
C GLY A 8 -0.31 23.48 10.64
N GLY A 9 0.29 23.13 11.78
CA GLY A 9 0.90 21.81 12.01
C GLY A 9 -0.05 20.62 12.21
N GLU A 10 -1.22 20.79 12.82
CA GLU A 10 -2.02 19.61 13.25
C GLU A 10 -2.64 18.77 12.11
N ARG A 11 -2.85 19.36 10.93
CA ARG A 11 -3.33 18.62 9.75
C ARG A 11 -2.19 17.96 8.99
N GLU A 12 -1.06 18.63 8.87
CA GLU A 12 0.15 18.05 8.27
C GLU A 12 0.70 16.91 9.12
N ASP A 13 0.72 17.03 10.45
CA ASP A 13 1.17 15.97 11.36
C ASP A 13 0.28 14.72 11.26
N GLN A 14 -1.05 14.87 11.12
CA GLN A 14 -1.95 13.73 10.95
C GLN A 14 -1.80 13.06 9.57
N LEU A 15 -1.66 13.86 8.52
CA LEU A 15 -1.45 13.34 7.16
C LEU A 15 -0.08 12.66 7.05
N SER A 16 0.97 13.28 7.57
CA SER A 16 2.33 12.76 7.58
C SER A 16 2.44 11.50 8.42
N SER A 17 1.85 11.47 9.62
CA SER A 17 1.84 10.28 10.48
C SER A 17 1.06 9.12 9.85
N SER A 18 -0.05 9.40 9.14
CA SER A 18 -0.80 8.38 8.41
C SER A 18 -0.03 7.83 7.21
N ILE A 19 0.71 8.69 6.50
CA ILE A 19 1.58 8.32 5.37
C ILE A 19 2.82 7.55 5.85
N GLU A 20 3.42 7.95 6.97
CA GLU A 20 4.54 7.25 7.60
C GLU A 20 4.13 5.88 8.15
N ALA A 21 2.95 5.75 8.77
CA ALA A 21 2.43 4.46 9.20
C ALA A 21 2.18 3.49 8.02
N PHE A 22 1.88 4.04 6.83
CA PHE A 22 1.71 3.29 5.59
C PHE A 22 3.08 2.90 4.98
N THR A 23 4.04 3.82 5.02
CA THR A 23 5.40 3.64 4.46
C THR A 23 6.28 2.73 5.33
N ALA A 24 6.17 2.82 6.65
CA ALA A 24 6.96 2.05 7.60
C ALA A 24 6.65 0.53 7.58
N LYS A 25 5.54 0.13 6.98
CA LYS A 25 5.17 -1.29 6.81
C LYS A 25 5.73 -1.96 5.56
N LEU A 26 6.50 -1.25 4.72
CA LEU A 26 7.03 -1.78 3.46
C LEU A 26 8.51 -2.19 3.54
N PRO A 27 8.83 -3.33 4.18
CA PRO A 27 9.91 -4.17 3.72
C PRO A 27 9.34 -5.54 3.30
N SER A 28 9.64 -5.98 2.06
CA SER A 28 9.33 -7.29 1.42
C SER A 28 8.00 -7.49 0.68
N SER A 29 7.03 -6.57 0.77
CA SER A 29 5.67 -6.81 0.27
C SER A 29 5.26 -5.91 -0.92
N GLY A 30 6.08 -5.76 -1.96
CA GLY A 30 5.77 -4.88 -3.10
C GLY A 30 4.38 -5.11 -3.70
N TRP A 31 3.98 -6.37 -3.87
CA TRP A 31 2.63 -6.75 -4.33
C TRP A 31 1.52 -6.43 -3.32
N LEU A 32 1.79 -6.54 -2.02
CA LEU A 32 0.84 -6.16 -0.97
C LEU A 32 0.69 -4.63 -0.90
N GLY A 33 1.79 -3.89 -1.04
CA GLY A 33 1.78 -2.43 -1.15
C GLY A 33 1.00 -1.97 -2.37
N ALA A 34 1.18 -2.62 -3.53
CA ALA A 34 0.38 -2.36 -4.73
C ALA A 34 -1.12 -2.63 -4.51
N ALA A 35 -1.47 -3.72 -3.81
CA ALA A 35 -2.86 -4.01 -3.44
C ALA A 35 -3.45 -2.91 -2.54
N PHE A 36 -2.73 -2.48 -1.51
CA PHE A 36 -3.18 -1.40 -0.65
C PHE A 36 -3.23 -0.04 -1.36
N ALA A 37 -2.30 0.24 -2.28
CA ALA A 37 -2.32 1.44 -3.11
C ALA A 37 -3.55 1.45 -4.04
N SER A 38 -3.89 0.31 -4.64
CA SER A 38 -5.11 0.14 -5.45
C SER A 38 -6.38 0.39 -4.63
N ILE A 39 -6.46 -0.16 -3.41
CA ILE A 39 -7.58 0.09 -2.49
C ILE A 39 -7.66 1.59 -2.13
N GLY A 40 -6.54 2.19 -1.74
CA GLY A 40 -6.48 3.60 -1.36
C GLY A 40 -6.87 4.53 -2.52
N ALA A 41 -6.34 4.30 -3.71
CA ALA A 41 -6.68 5.06 -4.91
C ALA A 41 -8.17 4.91 -5.27
N SER A 42 -8.73 3.70 -5.17
CA SER A 42 -10.15 3.44 -5.38
C SER A 42 -11.03 4.24 -4.41
N LEU A 43 -10.66 4.30 -3.12
CA LEU A 43 -11.38 5.09 -2.12
C LEU A 43 -11.34 6.59 -2.42
N VAL A 44 -10.18 7.10 -2.86
CA VAL A 44 -10.05 8.52 -3.27
C VAL A 44 -10.94 8.82 -4.47
N LEU A 45 -10.92 7.96 -5.50
CA LEU A 45 -11.77 8.08 -6.69
C LEU A 45 -13.26 8.05 -6.32
N LYS A 46 -13.65 7.15 -5.41
CA LYS A 46 -15.02 7.06 -4.90
C LYS A 46 -15.44 8.33 -4.16
N ALA A 47 -14.54 8.91 -3.37
CA ALA A 47 -14.81 10.12 -2.60
C ALA A 47 -14.98 11.37 -3.48
N ILE A 48 -14.34 11.42 -4.65
CA ILE A 48 -14.49 12.53 -5.61
C ILE A 48 -15.61 12.32 -6.65
N GLY A 49 -16.34 11.21 -6.57
CA GLY A 49 -17.50 10.91 -7.43
C GLY A 49 -17.19 10.14 -8.72
N GLU A 50 -15.95 9.70 -8.94
CA GLU A 50 -15.54 8.92 -10.11
C GLU A 50 -15.76 7.42 -9.87
N ASP A 51 -17.03 7.03 -9.84
CA ASP A 51 -17.46 5.69 -9.43
C ASP A 51 -16.94 4.55 -10.32
N ASP A 52 -16.95 4.74 -11.64
CA ASP A 52 -16.47 3.73 -12.60
C ASP A 52 -14.97 3.49 -12.46
N TRP A 53 -14.19 4.56 -12.28
CA TRP A 53 -12.76 4.47 -12.04
C TRP A 53 -12.46 3.89 -10.67
N ALA A 54 -13.23 4.24 -9.65
CA ALA A 54 -13.10 3.65 -8.32
C ALA A 54 -13.27 2.13 -8.38
N LEU A 55 -14.30 1.63 -9.07
CA LEU A 55 -14.53 0.21 -9.27
C LEU A 55 -13.41 -0.44 -10.09
N PHE A 56 -13.04 0.15 -11.22
CA PHE A 56 -11.97 -0.35 -12.08
C PHE A 56 -10.66 -0.51 -11.31
N VAL A 57 -10.21 0.53 -10.61
CA VAL A 57 -8.96 0.53 -9.85
C VAL A 57 -9.03 -0.42 -8.66
N GLY A 58 -10.17 -0.49 -7.95
CA GLY A 58 -10.34 -1.37 -6.79
C GLY A 58 -10.30 -2.85 -7.12
N GLN A 59 -10.74 -3.24 -8.32
CA GLN A 59 -10.70 -4.62 -8.80
C GLN A 59 -9.27 -5.17 -9.01
N TRP A 60 -8.25 -4.31 -9.10
CA TRP A 60 -6.85 -4.76 -9.26
C TRP A 60 -6.20 -5.23 -7.95
N ALA A 61 -6.74 -4.87 -6.79
CA ALA A 61 -6.22 -5.30 -5.50
C ALA A 61 -6.07 -6.84 -5.36
N PRO A 62 -7.12 -7.65 -5.62
CA PRO A 62 -6.99 -9.11 -5.60
C PRO A 62 -5.97 -9.64 -6.62
N THR A 63 -5.85 -9.02 -7.80
CA THR A 63 -4.85 -9.40 -8.81
C THR A 63 -3.43 -9.26 -8.27
N PHE A 64 -3.10 -8.14 -7.63
CA PHE A 64 -1.78 -7.94 -7.03
C PHE A 64 -1.51 -8.94 -5.90
N LEU A 65 -2.51 -9.22 -5.06
CA LEU A 65 -2.39 -10.21 -3.99
C LEU A 65 -2.10 -11.62 -4.54
N ILE A 66 -2.82 -12.05 -5.58
CA ILE A 66 -2.61 -13.36 -6.22
C ILE A 66 -1.18 -13.47 -6.77
N ILE A 67 -0.68 -12.43 -7.46
CA ILE A 67 0.69 -12.42 -7.98
C ILE A 67 1.71 -12.46 -6.83
N GLY A 68 1.46 -11.73 -5.73
CA GLY A 68 2.30 -11.73 -4.54
C GLY A 68 2.37 -13.10 -3.85
N VAL A 69 1.22 -13.74 -3.65
CA VAL A 69 1.11 -15.09 -3.08
C VAL A 69 1.82 -16.09 -3.97
N TYR A 70 1.58 -16.06 -5.28
CA TYR A 70 2.24 -16.95 -6.24
C TYR A 70 3.78 -16.85 -6.16
N ASN A 71 4.32 -15.63 -6.21
CA ASN A 71 5.77 -15.42 -6.11
C ASN A 71 6.35 -15.94 -4.78
N LYS A 72 5.63 -15.76 -3.68
CA LYS A 72 6.04 -16.26 -2.37
C LYS A 72 6.05 -17.79 -2.34
N MET A 73 5.01 -18.42 -2.89
CA MET A 73 4.95 -19.88 -2.99
C MET A 73 6.08 -20.43 -3.85
N VAL A 74 6.36 -19.85 -5.02
CA VAL A 74 7.46 -20.29 -5.90
C VAL A 74 8.81 -20.23 -5.19
N LYS A 75 9.10 -19.13 -4.49
CA LYS A 75 10.36 -18.99 -3.74
C LYS A 75 10.49 -19.99 -2.60
N GLN A 76 9.39 -20.28 -1.88
CA GLN A 76 9.38 -21.28 -0.81
C GLN A 76 9.68 -22.70 -1.33
N HIS A 77 9.06 -23.09 -2.46
CA HIS A 77 9.30 -24.41 -3.05
C HIS A 77 10.66 -24.54 -3.75
N GLY A 78 11.29 -23.42 -4.15
CA GLY A 78 12.64 -23.39 -4.69
C GLY A 78 13.76 -23.41 -3.64
N SER A 79 13.51 -22.92 -2.42
CA SER A 79 14.48 -22.97 -1.32
C SER A 79 14.52 -24.35 -0.63
N ASP A 80 13.39 -25.05 -0.55
CA ASP A 80 13.31 -26.40 0.05
C ASP A 80 14.07 -27.47 -0.77
N SER A 81 14.27 -27.24 -2.07
CA SER A 81 15.03 -28.16 -2.93
C SER A 81 16.54 -27.98 -2.81
N LEU A 82 17.02 -26.79 -2.45
CA LEU A 82 18.43 -26.50 -2.21
C LEU A 82 18.90 -26.96 -0.82
N SER A 83 18.08 -26.80 0.23
CA SER A 83 18.44 -27.23 1.59
C SER A 83 18.49 -28.74 1.79
N ARG A 84 18.00 -29.53 0.83
CA ARG A 84 18.05 -31.00 0.84
C ARG A 84 19.23 -31.55 0.02
N ALA A 85 19.95 -30.69 -0.69
CA ALA A 85 21.09 -31.06 -1.53
C ALA A 85 22.46 -30.82 -0.84
N GLU A 86 22.47 -30.26 0.37
CA GLU A 86 23.67 -30.12 1.23
C GLU A 86 23.70 -31.15 2.36
#